data_AF-A0A0T6B7V8-F1
#
_entry.id   AF-A0A0T6B7V8-F1
#
_cell.length_a   1.000
_cell.length_b   1.000
_cell.length_c   1.000
_cell.angle_alpha   90.00
_cell.angle_beta   90.00
_cell.angle_gamma   90.00
#
_symmetry.space_group_name_H-M   'P 1'
#
loop_
_entity.id
_entity.type
_entity.pdbx_description
1 polymer ?
#
loop_
_entity_poly.entity_id
_entity_poly.type
_entity_poly.pdbx_seq_one_letter_code
_entity_poly.pdbx_strand_id
1 'polypeptide(L)'
;MKSYVRSVLVNFCVLLVVYQGWSCPCASDQALDITSGVRNSDGSILFEKKRYDSKDYFIYKNKTYGCVCNVKTCVPKCCPEDHIFVNRTCEPYGNFEFEIEPVQEINFILRKKIYTVFMKMEMLNYRLSILLMSKVIASKLTKIRST
;
A
#
# COMPACT_ATOMS: atom_id res chain seq x y z
N MET A 1 50.22 -13.21 5.50
CA MET A 1 48.90 -13.73 5.92
C MET A 1 48.13 -12.83 6.91
N LYS A 2 48.77 -12.11 7.85
CA LYS A 2 48.05 -11.24 8.83
C LYS A 2 47.28 -10.04 8.23
N SER A 3 47.65 -9.56 7.04
CA SER A 3 46.94 -8.44 6.37
C SER A 3 45.61 -8.84 5.73
N TYR A 4 45.50 -10.06 5.20
CA TYR A 4 44.30 -10.52 4.48
C TYR A 4 43.11 -10.73 5.43
N VAL A 5 43.39 -11.24 6.64
CA VAL A 5 42.38 -11.48 7.69
C VAL A 5 41.74 -10.17 8.17
N ARG A 6 42.50 -9.06 8.18
CA ARG A 6 41.98 -7.73 8.55
C ARG A 6 41.00 -7.17 7.52
N SER A 7 41.28 -7.30 6.22
CA SER A 7 40.36 -6.80 5.17
C SER A 7 39.04 -7.58 5.09
N VAL A 8 39.08 -8.90 5.35
CA VAL A 8 37.86 -9.73 5.34
C VAL A 8 36.97 -9.41 6.55
N LEU A 9 37.56 -9.21 7.73
CA LEU A 9 36.82 -8.83 8.94
C LEU A 9 36.13 -7.48 8.83
N VAL A 10 36.78 -6.49 8.20
CA VAL A 10 36.20 -5.16 8.00
C VAL A 10 35.02 -5.21 7.03
N ASN A 11 35.13 -5.92 5.91
CA ASN A 11 34.01 -6.08 4.97
C ASN A 11 32.83 -6.86 5.56
N PHE A 12 33.09 -7.89 6.38
CA PHE A 12 32.05 -8.65 7.05
C PHE A 12 31.28 -7.80 8.07
N CYS A 13 31.97 -6.90 8.79
CA CYS A 13 31.33 -5.96 9.71
C CYS A 13 30.46 -4.93 8.97
N VAL A 14 30.89 -4.42 7.81
CA VAL A 14 30.09 -3.48 7.02
C VAL A 14 28.81 -4.15 6.51
N LEU A 15 28.86 -5.41 6.09
CA LEU A 15 27.67 -6.17 5.65
C LEU A 15 26.66 -6.41 6.79
N LEU A 16 27.12 -6.57 8.03
CA LEU A 16 26.24 -6.77 9.19
C LEU A 16 25.49 -5.49 9.61
N VAL A 17 26.09 -4.30 9.42
CA VAL A 17 25.47 -3.02 9.79
C VAL A 17 24.29 -2.67 8.86
N VAL A 18 24.32 -3.10 7.59
CA VAL A 18 23.21 -2.88 6.64
C VAL A 18 21.98 -3.73 6.97
N TYR A 19 22.14 -4.80 7.76
CA TYR A 19 21.08 -5.78 8.01
C TYR A 19 20.10 -5.41 9.13
N GLN A 20 20.30 -4.32 9.87
CA GLN A 20 19.42 -3.93 10.97
C GLN A 20 18.48 -2.77 10.59
N GLY A 21 17.72 -2.97 9.51
CA GLY A 21 16.44 -2.27 9.34
C GLY A 21 15.34 -3.15 9.90
N TRP A 22 14.95 -2.98 11.16
CA TRP A 22 13.66 -3.50 11.62
C TRP A 22 12.57 -2.73 10.88
N SER A 23 12.14 -3.30 9.76
CA SER A 23 11.13 -2.76 8.88
C SER A 23 9.79 -2.78 9.59
N CYS A 24 9.35 -1.61 10.06
CA CYS A 24 7.95 -1.40 10.37
C CYS A 24 7.13 -1.77 9.12
N PRO A 25 6.11 -2.64 9.23
CA PRO A 25 5.39 -3.16 8.06
C PRO A 25 4.61 -2.07 7.30
N CYS A 26 4.42 -0.89 7.90
CA CYS A 26 3.86 0.29 7.25
C CYS A 26 4.35 1.57 7.93
N ALA A 27 4.19 2.69 7.22
CA ALA A 27 4.37 4.03 7.76
C ALA A 27 3.28 4.36 8.81
N SER A 28 3.59 5.23 9.75
CA SER A 28 2.73 5.52 10.91
C SER A 28 1.38 6.14 10.56
N ASP A 29 1.28 6.82 9.42
CA ASP A 29 0.06 7.40 8.86
C ASP A 29 -0.92 6.34 8.32
N GLN A 30 -0.45 5.10 8.13
CA GLN A 30 -1.26 3.96 7.68
C GLN A 30 -1.54 2.96 8.81
N ALA A 31 -1.02 3.24 10.02
CA ALA A 31 -1.16 2.40 11.19
C ALA A 31 -2.44 2.75 11.96
N LEU A 32 -3.32 1.76 12.11
CA LEU A 32 -4.55 1.87 12.90
C LEU A 32 -4.39 1.08 14.19
N ASP A 33 -4.83 1.61 15.34
CA ASP A 33 -4.85 0.86 16.60
C ASP A 33 -5.90 -0.26 16.50
N ILE A 34 -5.44 -1.52 16.42
CA ILE A 34 -6.27 -2.73 16.35
C ILE A 34 -6.19 -3.53 17.65
N THR A 35 -5.79 -2.91 18.76
CA THR A 35 -5.56 -3.60 20.04
C THR A 35 -6.80 -4.32 20.55
N SER A 36 -8.01 -3.81 20.27
CA SER A 36 -9.27 -4.46 20.63
C SER A 36 -9.72 -5.59 19.67
N GLY A 37 -8.88 -5.97 18.71
CA GLY A 37 -9.14 -7.07 17.79
C GLY A 37 -9.06 -8.44 18.45
N VAL A 38 -9.77 -9.42 17.89
CA VAL A 38 -9.76 -10.81 18.36
C VAL A 38 -8.60 -11.55 17.71
N ARG A 39 -7.70 -12.10 18.53
CA ARG A 39 -6.57 -12.91 18.05
C ARG A 39 -7.01 -14.35 17.79
N ASN A 40 -6.77 -14.82 16.58
CA ASN A 40 -7.05 -16.20 16.17
C ASN A 40 -5.89 -17.13 16.55
N SER A 41 -6.15 -18.45 16.53
CA SER A 41 -5.15 -19.49 16.84
C SER A 41 -3.96 -19.50 15.89
N ASP A 42 -4.13 -19.01 14.67
CA ASP A 42 -3.07 -18.88 13.66
C ASP A 42 -2.23 -17.59 13.82
N GLY A 43 -2.50 -16.78 14.84
CA GLY A 43 -1.79 -15.54 15.11
C GLY A 43 -2.26 -14.33 14.29
N SER A 44 -3.27 -14.49 13.44
CA SER A 44 -3.96 -13.37 12.80
C SER A 44 -4.85 -12.63 13.79
N ILE A 45 -5.22 -11.40 13.45
CA ILE A 45 -6.10 -10.55 14.26
C ILE A 45 -7.31 -10.17 13.42
N LEU A 46 -8.51 -10.41 13.96
CA LEU A 46 -9.78 -9.98 13.38
C LEU A 46 -10.21 -8.66 14.04
N PHE A 47 -10.25 -7.59 13.26
CA PHE A 47 -10.66 -6.26 13.71
C PHE A 47 -11.58 -5.62 12.67
N GLU A 48 -12.75 -5.12 13.09
CA GLU A 48 -13.77 -4.55 12.19
C GLU A 48 -14.12 -5.44 10.97
N LYS A 49 -14.26 -6.76 11.20
CA LYS A 49 -14.51 -7.77 10.13
C LYS A 49 -13.38 -7.88 9.09
N LYS A 50 -12.20 -7.30 9.36
CA LYS A 50 -11.00 -7.44 8.54
C LYS A 50 -9.98 -8.30 9.26
N ARG A 51 -9.35 -9.18 8.50
CA ARG A 51 -8.31 -10.07 9.01
C ARG A 51 -6.93 -9.46 8.70
N TYR A 52 -6.11 -9.33 9.73
CA TYR A 52 -4.73 -8.88 9.66
C TYR A 52 -3.82 -10.09 9.92
N ASP A 53 -3.06 -10.52 8.92
CA ASP A 53 -2.06 -11.56 9.12
C ASP A 53 -0.82 -10.98 9.83
N SER A 54 0.12 -11.81 10.26
CA SER A 54 1.31 -11.41 11.02
C SER A 54 2.20 -10.37 10.31
N LYS A 55 2.09 -10.26 8.99
CA LYS A 55 2.79 -9.26 8.16
C LYS A 55 2.08 -7.90 8.11
N ASP A 56 0.80 -7.85 8.52
CA ASP A 56 -0.07 -6.69 8.38
C ASP A 56 -0.26 -5.93 9.70
N TYR A 57 0.48 -6.29 10.76
CA TYR A 57 0.46 -5.56 12.02
C TYR A 57 1.81 -5.62 12.72
N PHE A 58 2.00 -4.71 13.68
CA PHE A 58 3.15 -4.69 14.56
C PHE A 58 2.72 -4.30 15.97
N ILE A 59 3.55 -4.62 16.97
CA ILE A 59 3.31 -4.28 18.36
C ILE A 59 4.29 -3.18 18.76
N TYR A 60 3.77 -2.08 19.28
CA TYR A 60 4.57 -0.96 19.75
C TYR A 60 3.98 -0.42 21.04
N LYS A 61 4.79 -0.31 22.10
CA LYS A 61 4.38 0.19 23.42
C LYS A 61 3.09 -0.48 23.96
N ASN A 62 3.03 -1.81 23.93
CA ASN A 62 1.87 -2.63 24.35
C ASN A 62 0.57 -2.38 23.57
N LYS A 63 0.63 -1.67 22.45
CA LYS A 63 -0.48 -1.52 21.52
C LYS A 63 -0.20 -2.29 20.24
N THR A 64 -1.26 -2.83 19.65
CA THR A 64 -1.18 -3.53 18.36
C THR A 64 -1.67 -2.61 17.27
N TYR A 65 -0.82 -2.33 16.29
CA TYR A 65 -1.11 -1.45 15.18
C TYR A 65 -1.20 -2.24 13.89
N GLY A 66 -2.34 -2.13 13.21
CA GLY A 66 -2.62 -2.77 11.93
C GLY A 66 -2.32 -1.83 10.76
N CYS A 67 -1.63 -2.34 9.75
CA CYS A 67 -1.40 -1.69 8.47
C CYS A 67 -2.64 -1.85 7.59
N VAL A 68 -3.62 -0.95 7.79
CA VAL A 68 -4.94 -1.08 7.19
C VAL A 68 -4.90 -1.07 5.66
N CYS A 69 -3.93 -0.38 5.07
CA CYS A 69 -3.76 -0.26 3.62
C CYS A 69 -3.20 -1.51 2.93
N ASN A 70 -2.63 -2.45 3.70
CA ASN A 70 -2.24 -3.77 3.18
C ASN A 70 -3.45 -4.71 3.07
N VAL A 71 -4.48 -4.49 3.90
CA VAL A 71 -5.68 -5.34 4.00
C VAL A 71 -6.84 -4.79 3.16
N LYS A 72 -6.95 -3.46 3.01
CA LYS A 72 -7.94 -2.80 2.14
C LYS A 72 -7.30 -1.68 1.33
N THR A 73 -7.91 -1.34 0.20
CA THR A 73 -7.51 -0.15 -0.55
C THR A 73 -7.71 1.11 0.30
N CYS A 74 -6.63 1.87 0.48
CA CYS A 74 -6.66 3.20 1.07
C CYS A 74 -6.61 4.26 -0.04
N VAL A 75 -7.25 5.39 0.22
CA VAL A 75 -7.11 6.60 -0.59
C VAL A 75 -6.52 7.67 0.33
N PRO A 76 -5.38 8.28 -0.01
CA PRO A 76 -4.83 9.36 0.78
C PRO A 76 -5.81 10.54 0.74
N LYS A 77 -6.23 11.01 1.91
CA LYS A 77 -7.01 12.23 2.07
C LYS A 77 -6.13 13.27 2.75
N CYS A 78 -6.19 14.52 2.26
CA CYS A 78 -5.53 15.65 2.92
C CYS A 78 -6.33 16.14 4.13
N CYS A 79 -7.64 15.91 4.12
CA CYS A 79 -8.55 16.36 5.16
C CYS A 79 -9.26 15.17 5.82
N PRO A 80 -9.68 15.34 7.10
CA PRO A 80 -10.52 14.36 7.78
C PRO A 80 -11.86 14.19 7.06
N GLU A 81 -12.63 13.20 7.51
CA GLU A 81 -13.99 13.02 6.99
C GLU A 81 -14.83 14.28 7.27
N ASP A 82 -15.78 14.53 6.36
CA ASP A 82 -16.65 15.72 6.39
C ASP A 82 -15.93 17.07 6.27
N HIS A 83 -14.70 17.08 5.78
CA HIS A 83 -13.97 18.31 5.45
C HIS A 83 -13.55 18.35 3.99
N ILE A 84 -13.53 19.54 3.41
CA ILE A 84 -12.99 19.80 2.07
C ILE A 84 -11.72 20.63 2.15
N PHE A 85 -10.84 20.43 1.18
CA PHE A 85 -9.58 21.16 1.11
C PHE A 85 -9.77 22.43 0.26
N VAL A 86 -9.81 23.58 0.92
CA VAL A 86 -9.98 24.91 0.32
C VAL A 86 -8.81 25.77 0.74
N ASN A 87 -8.12 26.44 -0.19
CA ASN A 87 -7.00 27.34 0.12
C ASN A 87 -5.93 26.78 1.08
N ARG A 88 -5.61 25.49 0.97
CA ARG A 88 -4.67 24.76 1.84
C ARG A 88 -5.13 24.53 3.28
N THR A 89 -6.39 24.79 3.57
CA THR A 89 -7.04 24.53 4.84
C THR A 89 -8.17 23.52 4.68
N CYS A 90 -8.46 22.76 5.73
CA CYS A 90 -9.60 21.86 5.77
C CYS A 90 -10.80 22.59 6.38
N GLU A 91 -11.87 22.72 5.61
CA GLU A 91 -13.10 23.38 6.04
C GLU A 91 -14.25 22.37 6.13
N PRO A 92 -15.14 22.47 7.14
CA PRO A 92 -16.23 21.53 7.31
C PRO A 92 -17.24 21.63 6.16
N TYR A 93 -17.72 20.46 5.73
CA TYR A 93 -18.78 20.29 4.74
C TYR A 93 -20.12 20.73 5.34
N GLY A 94 -20.44 22.02 5.24
CA GLY A 94 -21.67 22.59 5.81
C GLY A 94 -21.76 24.11 5.82
N ASN A 95 -20.63 24.81 5.66
CA ASN A 95 -20.61 26.27 5.57
C ASN A 95 -20.72 26.81 4.13
N PHE A 96 -20.98 25.93 3.17
CA PHE A 96 -21.23 26.33 1.78
C PHE A 96 -22.72 26.52 1.60
N GLU A 97 -23.18 27.76 1.77
CA GLU A 97 -24.46 28.20 1.24
C GLU A 97 -24.33 28.21 -0.28
N PHE A 98 -24.71 27.07 -0.89
CA PHE A 98 -24.73 26.90 -2.33
C PHE A 98 -25.92 27.67 -2.89
N GLU A 99 -25.69 28.81 -3.54
CA GLU A 99 -26.61 29.25 -4.60
C GLU A 99 -26.51 28.20 -5.72
N ILE A 100 -27.48 27.30 -5.76
CA ILE A 100 -27.53 26.22 -6.75
C ILE A 100 -27.93 26.83 -8.10
N GLU A 101 -26.97 27.07 -8.99
CA GLU A 101 -27.24 27.01 -10.43
C GLU A 101 -27.31 25.51 -10.84
N PRO A 102 -28.31 25.09 -11.66
CA PRO A 102 -28.73 23.69 -11.80
C PRO A 102 -27.85 22.83 -12.73
N VAL A 103 -26.51 22.82 -12.54
CA VAL A 103 -25.58 22.09 -13.44
C VAL A 103 -24.72 21.02 -12.72
N GLN A 104 -24.86 20.83 -11.41
CA GLN A 104 -23.88 20.02 -10.66
C GLN A 104 -24.18 18.51 -10.54
N GLU A 105 -25.41 18.03 -10.75
CA GLU A 105 -25.69 16.59 -10.62
C GLU A 105 -25.12 15.73 -11.77
N ILE A 106 -24.96 16.30 -12.98
CA ILE A 106 -24.51 15.54 -14.16
C ILE A 106 -23.01 15.18 -14.04
N ASN A 107 -22.21 16.04 -13.40
CA ASN A 107 -20.76 15.88 -13.29
C ASN A 107 -20.33 14.74 -12.35
N PHE A 108 -21.11 14.45 -11.31
CA PHE A 108 -20.75 13.40 -10.35
C PHE A 108 -20.90 11.98 -10.95
N ILE A 109 -22.00 11.74 -11.67
CA ILE A 109 -22.26 10.46 -12.34
C ILE A 109 -21.24 10.23 -13.48
N LEU A 110 -20.92 11.27 -14.25
CA LEU A 110 -19.92 11.19 -15.31
C LEU A 110 -18.52 10.90 -14.75
N ARG A 111 -18.10 11.57 -13.67
CA ARG A 111 -16.79 11.31 -13.03
C ARG A 111 -16.68 9.87 -12.53
N LYS A 112 -17.74 9.33 -11.90
CA LYS A 112 -17.75 7.95 -11.39
C LYS A 112 -17.65 6.93 -12.53
N LYS A 113 -18.33 7.16 -13.66
CA LYS A 113 -18.25 6.30 -14.85
C LYS A 113 -16.87 6.38 -15.52
N ILE A 114 -16.32 7.58 -15.70
CA ILE A 114 -15.00 7.78 -16.32
C ILE A 114 -13.90 7.11 -15.49
N TYR A 115 -13.90 7.27 -14.17
CA TYR A 115 -12.91 6.64 -13.29
C TYR A 115 -12.97 5.11 -13.37
N THR A 116 -14.18 4.54 -13.45
CA THR A 116 -14.38 3.09 -13.62
C THR A 116 -13.82 2.59 -14.95
N VAL A 117 -14.00 3.35 -16.04
CA VAL A 117 -13.46 2.98 -17.37
C VAL A 117 -11.93 3.09 -17.38
N PHE A 118 -11.37 4.14 -16.78
CA PHE A 118 -9.92 4.37 -16.73
C PHE A 118 -9.20 3.25 -15.95
N MET A 119 -9.70 2.89 -14.77
CA MET A 119 -9.15 1.79 -13.96
C MET A 119 -9.22 0.43 -14.69
N LYS A 120 -10.26 0.22 -15.50
CA LYS A 120 -10.41 -1.01 -16.28
C LYS A 120 -9.42 -1.09 -17.43
N MET A 121 -9.09 0.05 -18.07
CA MET A 121 -8.07 0.13 -19.12
C MET A 121 -6.65 -0.13 -18.59
N GLU A 122 -6.29 0.41 -17.42
CA GLU A 122 -4.96 0.16 -16.84
C GLU A 122 -4.74 -1.32 -16.48
N MET A 123 -5.78 -1.98 -15.95
CA MET A 123 -5.73 -3.43 -15.66
C MET A 123 -5.59 -4.31 -16.91
N LEU A 124 -6.18 -3.88 -18.04
CA LEU A 124 -6.04 -4.56 -19.33
C LEU A 124 -4.62 -4.40 -19.91
N ASN A 125 -4.04 -3.21 -19.81
CA ASN A 125 -2.66 -2.97 -20.23
C ASN A 125 -1.64 -3.76 -19.39
N TYR A 126 -1.84 -3.84 -18.07
CA TYR A 126 -1.00 -4.65 -17.20
C TYR A 126 -1.05 -6.15 -17.57
N ARG A 127 -2.25 -6.68 -17.85
CA ARG A 127 -2.42 -8.07 -18.33
C ARG A 127 -1.75 -8.32 -19.69
N LEU A 128 -1.85 -7.37 -20.63
CA LEU A 128 -1.15 -7.47 -21.90
C LEU A 128 0.37 -7.50 -21.71
N SER A 129 0.91 -6.65 -20.82
CA SER A 129 2.34 -6.60 -20.54
C SER A 129 2.86 -7.92 -19.94
N ILE A 130 2.11 -8.53 -19.00
CA ILE A 130 2.44 -9.84 -18.42
C ILE A 130 2.40 -10.93 -19.49
N LEU A 131 1.37 -10.93 -20.35
CA LEU A 131 1.25 -11.92 -21.43
C LEU A 131 2.39 -11.79 -22.45
N LEU A 132 2.78 -10.57 -22.80
CA LEU A 132 3.93 -10.32 -23.69
C LEU A 132 5.23 -10.80 -23.06
N MET A 133 5.46 -10.52 -21.78
CA MET A 133 6.65 -10.99 -21.06
C MET A 133 6.68 -12.52 -20.97
N SER A 134 5.54 -13.17 -20.72
CA SER A 134 5.47 -14.65 -20.66
C SER A 134 5.79 -15.31 -22.00
N LYS A 135 5.35 -14.74 -23.13
CA LYS A 135 5.69 -15.20 -24.49
C LYS A 135 7.17 -15.02 -24.82
N VAL A 136 7.77 -13.90 -24.42
CA VAL A 136 9.21 -13.64 -24.62
C VAL A 136 10.07 -14.62 -23.81
N ILE A 137 9.66 -14.91 -22.57
CA ILE A 137 10.34 -15.91 -21.72
C ILE A 137 10.21 -17.31 -22.32
N ALA A 138 9.01 -17.70 -22.79
CA ALA A 138 8.79 -19.00 -23.43
C ALA A 138 9.64 -19.18 -24.71
N SER A 139 9.76 -18.14 -25.54
CA SER A 139 10.59 -18.16 -26.76
C SER A 139 12.10 -18.29 -26.46
N LYS A 140 12.58 -17.63 -25.40
CA LYS A 140 13.98 -17.78 -24.95
C LYS A 140 14.25 -19.17 -24.38
N LEU A 141 13.31 -19.75 -23.64
CA LEU A 141 13.44 -21.11 -23.09
C LEU A 141 13.47 -22.19 -24.17
N THR A 142 12.70 -22.03 -25.26
CA THR A 142 12.76 -22.96 -26.41
C THR A 142 14.09 -22.88 -27.16
N LYS A 143 14.74 -21.71 -27.19
CA LYS A 143 16.03 -21.50 -27.86
C LYS A 143 17.22 -22.06 -27.05
N ILE A 144 17.09 -22.12 -25.72
CA ILE A 144 18.10 -22.70 -24.81
C ILE A 144 18.04 -24.24 -24.84
N ARG A 145 16.87 -24.84 -25.08
CA ARG A 145 16.68 -26.30 -25.12
C ARG A 145 17.16 -26.96 -26.43
N SER A 146 17.54 -26.18 -27.44
CA SER A 146 18.01 -26.65 -28.75
C SER A 146 19.52 -26.47 -28.98
N THR A 147 20.29 -26.24 -27.92
CA THR A 147 21.77 -26.21 -27.87
C THR A 147 22.22 -27.18 -26.80
#